data_AF-A0A554JNX4-F1
#
_entry.id   AF-A0A554JNX4-F1
#
_cell.length_a   1.000
_cell.length_b   1.000
_cell.length_c   1.000
_cell.angle_alpha   90.00
_cell.angle_beta   90.00
_cell.angle_gamma   90.00
#
_symmetry.space_group_name_H-M   'P 1'
#
loop_
_entity.id
_entity.type
_entity.pdbx_description
1 polymer ?
#
loop_
_entity_poly.entity_id
_entity_poly.type
_entity_poly.pdbx_seq_one_letter_code
_entity_poly.pdbx_strand_id
1 'polypeptide(L)'
;MKRDIIIFCAVFLLSPFITSAFSGSEVHITKDGLATITDTKVMQIAGGTFFTRMYWGDSYVRLTIKTNSNTKFFRGTGEPTTLSEISVGDMLDVSGELGGSDVLTLTAVSVKNSSVQKKQTVFSGKVQSIDLNSKSFVLDDKKVGSVTVVATSTTRFIKGNRTLDLAHIVVGDFITKVAGDYNITTKTVVADSVITYVDPNYYKPKNFQGILKEINLISVPMSVKVSIDGKLFMVKLANNTSILNKARLPVSLGRFVLEDVVRLYGAIREIDEPIIDAEILRNISL
;
A
#
# COMPACT_ATOMS: atom_id res chain seq x y z
N MET A 1 -36.79 24.22 -41.79
CA MET A 1 -35.75 23.66 -40.90
C MET A 1 -36.18 23.95 -39.46
N LYS A 2 -36.91 23.02 -38.84
CA LYS A 2 -37.46 23.19 -37.48
C LYS A 2 -36.41 22.69 -36.48
N ARG A 3 -36.07 23.51 -35.48
CA ARG A 3 -35.16 23.19 -34.38
C ARG A 3 -36.00 22.77 -33.18
N ASP A 4 -35.97 21.48 -32.85
CA ASP A 4 -36.57 20.96 -31.63
C ASP A 4 -35.64 21.22 -30.44
N ILE A 5 -36.14 21.94 -29.44
CA ILE A 5 -35.46 22.21 -28.17
C ILE A 5 -35.88 21.11 -27.20
N ILE A 6 -34.95 20.23 -26.86
CA ILE A 6 -35.15 19.19 -25.84
C ILE A 6 -34.79 19.81 -24.48
N ILE A 7 -35.80 20.01 -23.63
CA ILE A 7 -35.63 20.44 -22.24
C ILE A 7 -35.41 19.19 -21.38
N PHE A 8 -34.21 19.04 -20.83
CA PHE A 8 -33.87 17.98 -19.89
C PHE A 8 -34.36 18.39 -18.49
N CYS A 9 -35.41 17.74 -17.99
CA CYS A 9 -35.91 17.93 -16.63
C CYS A 9 -35.12 17.01 -15.69
N ALA A 10 -34.18 17.56 -14.92
CA ALA A 10 -33.41 16.82 -13.94
C ALA A 10 -34.29 16.51 -12.71
N VAL A 11 -34.74 15.26 -12.59
CA VAL A 11 -35.42 14.76 -11.39
C VAL A 11 -34.36 14.54 -10.31
N PHE A 12 -34.30 15.46 -9.34
CA PHE A 12 -33.46 15.34 -8.15
C PHE A 12 -34.10 14.30 -7.20
N LEU A 13 -33.61 13.06 -7.24
CA LEU A 13 -33.96 12.04 -6.26
C LEU A 13 -33.27 12.39 -4.94
N LEU A 14 -34.02 12.96 -3.99
CA LEU A 14 -33.59 13.12 -2.60
C LEU A 14 -33.41 11.73 -1.99
N SER A 15 -32.16 11.30 -1.85
CA SER A 15 -31.82 10.11 -1.09
C SER A 15 -32.19 10.33 0.39
N PRO A 16 -32.86 9.37 1.05
CA PRO A 16 -33.13 9.46 2.48
C PRO A 16 -31.81 9.42 3.22
N PHE A 17 -31.49 10.50 3.93
CA PHE A 17 -30.42 10.51 4.92
C PHE A 17 -30.82 9.53 6.03
N ILE A 18 -30.17 8.37 6.07
CA ILE A 18 -30.25 7.48 7.22
C ILE A 18 -29.49 8.18 8.35
N THR A 19 -30.21 8.90 9.20
CA THR A 19 -29.66 9.41 10.46
C THR A 19 -29.50 8.20 11.38
N SER A 20 -28.27 7.71 11.53
CA SER A 20 -27.93 6.82 12.64
C SER A 20 -28.35 7.50 13.94
N ALA A 21 -29.21 6.86 14.73
CA ALA A 21 -29.60 7.36 16.04
C ALA A 21 -28.32 7.62 16.85
N PHE A 22 -28.04 8.90 17.12
CA PHE A 22 -26.93 9.31 17.95
C PHE A 22 -27.20 8.75 19.36
N SER A 23 -26.37 7.83 19.83
CA SER A 23 -26.30 7.55 21.27
C SER A 23 -25.88 8.87 21.89
N GLY A 24 -26.77 9.52 22.64
CA GLY A 24 -26.51 10.85 23.19
C GLY A 24 -25.18 10.88 23.95
N SER A 25 -24.54 12.05 24.05
CA SER A 25 -23.34 12.18 24.87
C SER A 25 -23.62 11.74 26.31
N GLU A 26 -22.65 11.18 27.02
CA GLU A 26 -22.83 10.78 28.41
C GLU A 26 -21.67 11.28 29.28
N VAL A 27 -21.99 11.66 30.52
CA VAL A 27 -20.98 12.03 31.52
C VAL A 27 -21.27 11.30 32.82
N HIS A 28 -20.25 10.61 33.33
CA HIS A 28 -20.27 9.97 34.63
C HIS A 28 -19.16 10.58 35.49
N ILE A 29 -19.52 11.09 36.68
CA ILE A 29 -18.59 11.69 37.63
C ILE A 29 -18.71 10.95 38.96
N THR A 30 -17.59 10.49 39.50
CA THR A 30 -17.53 9.85 40.81
C THR A 30 -17.29 10.89 41.91
N LYS A 31 -17.56 10.50 43.16
CA LYS A 31 -17.28 11.33 44.35
C LYS A 31 -15.80 11.71 44.51
N ASP A 32 -14.90 10.94 43.90
CA ASP A 32 -13.45 11.13 43.99
C ASP A 32 -12.94 12.07 42.87
N GLY A 33 -13.85 12.67 42.10
CA GLY A 33 -13.52 13.59 41.02
C GLY A 33 -13.08 12.92 39.72
N LEU A 34 -13.18 11.59 39.62
CA LEU A 34 -12.95 10.88 38.36
C LEU A 34 -14.16 11.06 37.45
N ALA A 35 -13.93 11.35 36.18
CA ALA A 35 -14.98 11.49 35.19
C ALA A 35 -14.70 10.67 33.94
N THR A 36 -15.76 10.09 33.39
CA THR A 36 -15.80 9.46 32.07
C THR A 36 -16.83 10.16 31.21
N ILE A 37 -16.44 10.53 30.01
CA ILE A 37 -17.24 11.30 29.06
C ILE A 37 -17.25 10.54 27.74
N THR A 38 -18.44 10.33 27.17
CA THR A 38 -18.62 9.59 25.92
C THR A 38 -19.21 10.52 24.87
N ASP A 39 -18.76 10.38 23.62
CA ASP A 39 -19.26 11.12 22.45
C ASP A 39 -19.24 12.65 22.61
N THR A 40 -18.12 13.23 23.05
CA THR A 40 -17.91 14.70 23.03
C THR A 40 -17.24 15.16 21.73
N LYS A 41 -17.79 16.19 21.08
CA LYS A 41 -17.31 16.70 19.79
C LYS A 41 -16.22 17.75 19.96
N VAL A 42 -15.10 17.60 19.28
CA VAL A 42 -14.02 18.61 19.23
C VAL A 42 -14.47 19.80 18.41
N MET A 43 -14.47 20.98 19.00
CA MET A 43 -14.80 22.24 18.34
C MET A 43 -13.57 23.06 18.01
N GLN A 44 -12.52 22.96 18.83
CA GLN A 44 -11.24 23.64 18.64
C GLN A 44 -10.12 22.90 19.37
N ILE A 45 -8.90 23.01 18.84
CA ILE A 45 -7.68 22.44 19.43
C ILE A 45 -6.68 23.59 19.66
N ALA A 46 -6.09 23.66 20.84
CA ALA A 46 -5.01 24.59 21.17
C ALA A 46 -3.93 23.87 21.98
N GLY A 47 -2.85 23.45 21.31
CA GLY A 47 -1.84 22.59 21.91
C GLY A 47 -2.46 21.27 22.40
N GLY A 48 -2.21 20.92 23.66
CA GLY A 48 -2.85 19.77 24.33
C GLY A 48 -4.23 20.06 24.95
N THR A 49 -4.91 21.13 24.55
CA THR A 49 -6.25 21.46 25.06
C THR A 49 -7.31 21.32 23.96
N PHE A 50 -8.34 20.53 24.23
CA PHE A 50 -9.52 20.40 23.38
C PHE A 50 -10.68 21.21 23.98
N PHE A 51 -11.26 22.08 23.16
CA PHE A 51 -12.54 22.71 23.47
C PHE A 51 -13.64 21.90 22.80
N THR A 52 -14.47 21.26 23.61
CA THR A 52 -15.42 20.25 23.14
C THR A 52 -16.85 20.59 23.53
N ARG A 53 -17.80 19.91 22.88
CA ARG A 53 -19.24 20.01 23.18
C ARG A 53 -19.87 18.64 23.24
N MET A 54 -20.61 18.41 24.32
CA MET A 54 -21.53 17.28 24.47
C MET A 54 -22.93 17.70 24.03
N TYR A 55 -23.67 16.82 23.38
CA TYR A 55 -25.00 17.12 22.81
C TYR A 55 -26.06 16.12 23.29
N TRP A 56 -27.25 16.66 23.61
CA TRP A 56 -28.49 15.93 23.90
C TRP A 56 -29.63 16.58 23.13
N GLY A 57 -29.86 16.11 21.90
CA GLY A 57 -30.69 16.84 20.94
C GLY A 57 -30.08 18.21 20.62
N ASP A 58 -30.87 19.28 20.73
CA ASP A 58 -30.41 20.66 20.48
C ASP A 58 -29.68 21.28 21.68
N SER A 59 -29.73 20.64 22.85
CA SER A 59 -29.04 21.12 24.05
C SER A 59 -27.59 20.69 24.05
N TYR A 60 -26.68 21.56 24.53
CA TYR A 60 -25.26 21.23 24.62
C TYR A 60 -24.58 21.77 25.87
N VAL A 61 -23.53 21.09 26.31
CA VAL A 61 -22.62 21.52 27.38
C VAL A 61 -21.21 21.70 26.82
N ARG A 62 -20.54 22.80 27.20
CA ARG A 62 -19.14 23.06 26.83
C ARG A 62 -18.21 22.42 27.85
N LEU A 63 -17.16 21.78 27.36
CA LEU A 63 -16.16 21.10 28.17
C LEU A 63 -14.76 21.47 27.67
N THR A 64 -13.87 21.79 28.61
CA THR A 64 -12.45 21.97 28.32
C THR A 64 -11.69 20.72 28.75
N ILE A 65 -11.02 20.05 27.82
CA ILE A 65 -10.23 18.86 28.10
C ILE A 65 -8.76 19.22 27.94
N LYS A 66 -7.98 19.09 29.02
CA LYS A 66 -6.54 19.33 29.04
C LYS A 66 -5.81 17.99 29.05
N THR A 67 -4.80 17.85 28.21
CA THR A 67 -3.90 16.69 28.18
C THR A 67 -2.52 17.06 28.72
N ASN A 68 -1.78 16.08 29.19
CA ASN A 68 -0.38 16.21 29.60
C ASN A 68 0.46 15.06 29.03
N SER A 69 1.73 14.96 29.42
CA SER A 69 2.65 13.92 28.95
C SER A 69 2.23 12.49 29.33
N ASN A 70 1.33 12.33 30.31
CA ASN A 70 0.85 11.03 30.78
C ASN A 70 -0.50 10.64 30.15
N THR A 71 -1.15 11.55 29.40
CA THR A 71 -2.40 11.25 28.71
C THR A 71 -2.17 10.20 27.62
N LYS A 72 -2.94 9.12 27.65
CA LYS A 72 -2.90 8.07 26.63
C LYS A 72 -3.94 8.33 25.54
N PHE A 73 -3.56 8.16 24.29
CA PHE A 73 -4.45 8.35 23.16
C PHE A 73 -4.74 7.02 22.47
N PHE A 74 -6.01 6.80 22.10
CA PHE A 74 -6.48 5.60 21.42
C PHE A 74 -7.35 5.95 20.21
N ARG A 75 -7.34 5.11 19.19
CA ARG A 75 -8.30 5.13 18.08
C ARG A 75 -9.62 4.49 18.51
N GLY A 76 -10.68 4.63 17.70
CA GLY A 76 -11.98 4.03 17.97
C GLY A 76 -11.92 2.50 18.11
N THR A 77 -10.95 1.89 17.43
CA THR A 77 -10.60 0.47 17.44
C THR A 77 -9.84 0.01 18.68
N GLY A 78 -9.38 0.94 19.53
CA GLY A 78 -8.61 0.66 20.75
C GLY A 78 -7.08 0.62 20.55
N GLU A 79 -6.58 0.77 19.31
CA GLU A 79 -5.14 0.88 19.07
C GLU A 79 -4.58 2.21 19.59
N PRO A 80 -3.34 2.24 20.12
CA PRO A 80 -2.69 3.49 20.51
C PRO A 80 -2.57 4.47 19.33
N THR A 81 -2.68 5.76 19.61
CA THR A 81 -2.47 6.84 18.64
C THR A 81 -1.78 8.05 19.30
N THR A 82 -1.70 9.15 18.58
CA THR A 82 -1.11 10.42 19.01
C THR A 82 -2.14 11.55 18.93
N LEU A 83 -1.85 12.65 19.63
CA LEU A 83 -2.63 13.89 19.59
C LEU A 83 -2.85 14.41 18.15
N SER A 84 -1.87 14.22 17.26
CA SER A 84 -1.93 14.72 15.88
C SER A 84 -2.98 14.05 15.00
N GLU A 85 -3.54 12.91 15.41
CA GLU A 85 -4.64 12.25 14.69
C GLU A 85 -6.03 12.80 15.08
N ILE A 86 -6.13 13.64 16.11
CA ILE A 86 -7.39 14.26 16.52
C ILE A 86 -7.57 15.58 15.78
N SER A 87 -8.73 15.75 15.15
CA SER A 87 -9.10 16.93 14.38
C SER A 87 -10.37 17.59 14.92
N VAL A 88 -10.57 18.86 14.56
CA VAL A 88 -11.84 19.54 14.81
C VAL A 88 -12.96 18.80 14.09
N GLY A 89 -14.03 18.51 14.80
CA GLY A 89 -15.17 17.74 14.33
C GLY A 89 -15.21 16.30 14.85
N ASP A 90 -14.08 15.76 15.31
CA ASP A 90 -14.00 14.39 15.83
C ASP A 90 -14.79 14.23 17.12
N MET A 91 -15.30 13.02 17.34
CA MET A 91 -15.93 12.56 18.58
C MET A 91 -14.91 11.84 19.45
N LEU A 92 -14.89 12.18 20.73
CA LEU A 92 -13.97 11.62 21.72
C LEU A 92 -14.73 10.97 22.87
N ASP A 93 -14.20 9.84 23.35
CA ASP A 93 -14.48 9.30 24.67
C ASP A 93 -13.27 9.60 25.55
N VAL A 94 -13.49 10.21 26.71
CA VAL A 94 -12.42 10.71 27.56
C VAL A 94 -12.62 10.25 28.99
N SER A 95 -11.56 9.73 29.60
CA SER A 95 -11.51 9.51 31.05
C SER A 95 -10.44 10.40 31.67
N GLY A 96 -10.73 10.92 32.86
CA GLY A 96 -9.80 11.84 33.53
C GLY A 96 -10.29 12.29 34.90
N GLU A 97 -9.65 13.32 35.40
CA GLU A 97 -9.95 13.95 36.68
C GLU A 97 -10.52 15.35 36.45
N LEU A 98 -11.56 15.71 37.19
CA LEU A 98 -12.12 17.06 37.16
C LEU A 98 -11.09 18.09 37.65
N GLY A 99 -10.97 19.18 36.92
CA GLY A 99 -10.22 20.36 37.34
C GLY A 99 -11.11 21.35 38.08
N GLY A 100 -10.56 22.03 39.08
CA GLY A 100 -11.23 23.16 39.72
C GLY A 100 -11.27 24.38 38.80
N SER A 101 -12.43 24.68 38.21
CA SER A 101 -12.68 25.88 37.40
C SER A 101 -14.19 26.15 37.32
N ASP A 102 -14.56 27.38 36.99
CA ASP A 102 -15.96 27.80 36.74
C ASP A 102 -16.56 27.13 35.49
N VAL A 103 -15.71 26.60 34.61
CA VAL A 103 -16.11 25.81 33.44
C VAL A 103 -15.74 24.36 33.68
N LEU A 104 -16.63 23.43 33.31
CA LEU A 104 -16.35 22.01 33.37
C LEU A 104 -15.04 21.72 32.63
N THR A 105 -14.02 21.37 33.40
CA THR A 105 -12.66 21.17 32.93
C THR A 105 -12.22 19.79 33.37
N LEU A 106 -11.60 19.05 32.45
CA LEU A 106 -11.11 17.70 32.70
C LEU A 106 -9.61 17.65 32.38
N THR A 107 -8.81 17.09 33.28
CA THR A 107 -7.45 16.66 32.98
C THR A 107 -7.49 15.20 32.54
N ALA A 108 -7.26 14.94 31.25
CA ALA A 108 -7.46 13.63 30.65
C ALA A 108 -6.34 12.65 31.06
N VAL A 109 -6.76 11.48 31.53
CA VAL A 109 -5.91 10.28 31.70
C VAL A 109 -5.88 9.48 30.40
N SER A 110 -7.03 9.32 29.74
CA SER A 110 -7.10 8.72 28.42
C SER A 110 -8.10 9.41 27.50
N VAL A 111 -7.79 9.44 26.21
CA VAL A 111 -8.61 10.01 25.14
C VAL A 111 -8.72 8.98 24.04
N LYS A 112 -9.94 8.57 23.70
CA LYS A 112 -10.24 7.65 22.60
C LYS A 112 -11.00 8.40 21.52
N ASN A 113 -10.46 8.46 20.30
CA ASN A 113 -11.12 9.08 19.16
C ASN A 113 -12.05 8.08 18.48
N SER A 114 -13.35 8.13 18.77
CA SER A 114 -14.35 7.23 18.20
C SER A 114 -14.61 7.46 16.71
N SER A 115 -14.21 8.62 16.18
CA SER A 115 -14.33 8.95 14.74
C SER A 115 -13.27 8.27 13.87
N VAL A 116 -12.10 7.96 14.43
CA VAL A 116 -11.01 7.31 13.70
C VAL A 116 -11.14 5.79 13.78
N GLN A 117 -11.73 5.20 12.74
CA GLN A 117 -11.89 3.75 12.57
C GLN A 117 -10.74 3.15 11.76
N LYS A 118 -9.50 3.45 12.18
CA LYS A 118 -8.27 2.90 11.57
C LYS A 118 -7.73 1.74 12.39
N LYS A 119 -7.15 0.75 11.72
CA LYS A 119 -6.39 -0.34 12.35
C LYS A 119 -5.20 -0.76 11.50
N GLN A 120 -4.12 -1.22 12.13
CA GLN A 120 -3.04 -1.89 11.42
C GLN A 120 -3.49 -3.26 10.94
N THR A 121 -3.32 -3.54 9.66
CA THR A 121 -3.79 -4.80 9.09
C THR A 121 -2.98 -5.25 7.89
N VAL A 122 -3.21 -6.50 7.50
CA VAL A 122 -2.55 -7.12 6.36
C VAL A 122 -3.59 -7.68 5.40
N PHE A 123 -3.49 -7.29 4.13
CA PHE A 123 -4.31 -7.79 3.04
C PHE A 123 -3.49 -8.58 2.02
N SER A 124 -4.18 -9.37 1.21
CA SER A 124 -3.60 -10.15 0.11
C SER A 124 -4.64 -10.37 -0.97
N GLY A 125 -4.26 -10.35 -2.24
CA GLY A 125 -5.27 -10.38 -3.29
C GLY A 125 -4.72 -10.14 -4.69
N LYS A 126 -5.63 -10.01 -5.65
CA LYS A 126 -5.29 -9.63 -7.04
C LYS A 126 -5.49 -8.14 -7.25
N VAL A 127 -4.61 -7.50 -8.00
CA VAL A 127 -4.77 -6.10 -8.41
C VAL A 127 -5.85 -6.00 -9.48
N GLN A 128 -6.92 -5.23 -9.21
CA GLN A 128 -8.04 -5.02 -10.13
C GLN A 128 -7.85 -3.77 -11.00
N SER A 129 -7.34 -2.68 -10.41
CA SER A 129 -7.11 -1.41 -11.10
C SER A 129 -5.96 -0.64 -10.44
N ILE A 130 -5.35 0.28 -11.18
CA ILE A 130 -4.22 1.10 -10.73
C ILE A 130 -4.45 2.53 -11.20
N ASP A 131 -4.22 3.49 -10.30
CA ASP A 131 -4.17 4.92 -10.59
C ASP A 131 -2.81 5.47 -10.13
N LEU A 132 -1.92 5.70 -11.09
CA LEU A 132 -0.57 6.20 -10.82
C LEU A 132 -0.57 7.67 -10.39
N ASN A 133 -1.61 8.45 -10.73
CA ASN A 133 -1.69 9.87 -10.38
C ASN A 133 -2.03 10.02 -8.90
N SER A 134 -3.00 9.25 -8.40
CA SER A 134 -3.33 9.18 -6.97
C SER A 134 -2.42 8.25 -6.18
N LYS A 135 -1.44 7.61 -6.84
CA LYS A 135 -0.54 6.60 -6.26
C LYS A 135 -1.31 5.49 -5.52
N SER A 136 -2.35 4.98 -6.14
CA SER A 136 -3.21 3.96 -5.53
C SER A 136 -3.52 2.82 -6.49
N PHE A 137 -3.99 1.71 -5.92
CA PHE A 137 -4.52 0.58 -6.68
C PHE A 137 -5.61 -0.12 -5.87
N VAL A 138 -6.51 -0.84 -6.55
CA VAL A 138 -7.56 -1.62 -5.90
C VAL A 138 -7.15 -3.09 -5.83
N LEU A 139 -7.18 -3.65 -4.63
CA LEU A 139 -6.87 -5.05 -4.34
C LEU A 139 -8.16 -5.83 -4.07
N ASP A 140 -8.32 -6.98 -4.69
CA ASP A 140 -9.40 -7.94 -4.41
C ASP A 140 -8.98 -8.88 -3.28
N ASP A 141 -9.30 -8.52 -2.03
CA ASP A 141 -9.02 -9.35 -0.86
C ASP A 141 -10.16 -10.34 -0.60
N LYS A 142 -9.83 -11.61 -0.37
CA LYS A 142 -10.82 -12.68 -0.20
C LYS A 142 -11.73 -12.50 1.03
N LYS A 143 -11.30 -11.79 2.06
CA LYS A 143 -12.03 -11.65 3.33
C LYS A 143 -12.92 -10.42 3.36
N VAL A 144 -12.44 -9.30 2.82
CA VAL A 144 -13.13 -8.00 2.91
C VAL A 144 -13.62 -7.46 1.56
N GLY A 145 -13.29 -8.14 0.46
CA GLY A 145 -13.57 -7.71 -0.92
C GLY A 145 -12.58 -6.66 -1.41
N SER A 146 -13.04 -5.74 -2.25
CA SER A 146 -12.22 -4.67 -2.80
C SER A 146 -11.72 -3.71 -1.71
N VAL A 147 -10.40 -3.55 -1.64
CA VAL A 147 -9.68 -2.61 -0.77
C VAL A 147 -8.89 -1.64 -1.63
N THR A 148 -9.02 -0.33 -1.37
CA THR A 148 -8.17 0.67 -2.02
C THR A 148 -6.85 0.79 -1.26
N VAL A 149 -5.74 0.51 -1.93
CA VAL A 149 -4.39 0.66 -1.39
C VAL A 149 -3.84 1.99 -1.87
N VAL A 150 -3.46 2.86 -0.94
CA VAL A 150 -2.83 4.16 -1.22
C VAL A 150 -1.38 4.10 -0.78
N ALA A 151 -0.47 4.42 -1.70
CA ALA A 151 0.94 4.49 -1.44
C ALA A 151 1.39 5.92 -1.13
N THR A 152 2.33 6.03 -0.20
CA THR A 152 3.02 7.27 0.17
C THR A 152 4.45 7.23 -0.37
N SER A 153 5.23 8.28 -0.10
CA SER A 153 6.67 8.29 -0.41
C SER A 153 7.48 7.29 0.43
N THR A 154 6.92 6.76 1.51
CA THR A 154 7.58 5.79 2.39
C THR A 154 7.14 4.35 2.15
N THR A 155 6.13 4.13 1.30
CA THR A 155 5.67 2.78 0.96
C THR A 155 6.77 2.00 0.26
N ARG A 156 7.10 0.82 0.78
CA ARG A 156 8.08 -0.07 0.15
C ARG A 156 7.39 -1.12 -0.70
N PHE A 157 7.67 -1.13 -2.00
CA PHE A 157 7.22 -2.19 -2.89
C PHE A 157 8.33 -3.24 -3.04
N ILE A 158 8.00 -4.51 -2.87
CA ILE A 158 8.96 -5.61 -2.87
C ILE A 158 8.46 -6.70 -3.83
N LYS A 159 9.36 -7.23 -4.65
CA LYS A 159 9.09 -8.35 -5.56
C LYS A 159 10.31 -9.28 -5.58
N GLY A 160 10.23 -10.38 -4.86
CA GLY A 160 11.43 -11.18 -4.54
C GLY A 160 12.37 -10.38 -3.63
N ASN A 161 13.66 -10.31 -3.98
CA ASN A 161 14.64 -9.50 -3.26
C ASN A 161 14.76 -8.05 -3.76
N ARG A 162 13.94 -7.65 -4.73
CA ARG A 162 13.97 -6.30 -5.31
C ARG A 162 13.05 -5.35 -4.57
N THR A 163 13.50 -4.11 -4.42
CA THR A 163 12.63 -2.97 -4.08
C THR A 163 12.20 -2.29 -5.37
N LEU A 164 10.91 -2.04 -5.53
CA LEU A 164 10.29 -1.44 -6.71
C LEU A 164 9.53 -0.16 -6.32
N ASP A 165 8.91 0.46 -7.32
CA ASP A 165 7.88 1.47 -7.14
C ASP A 165 6.50 0.93 -7.56
N LEU A 166 5.47 1.77 -7.44
CA LEU A 166 4.11 1.44 -7.85
C LEU A 166 3.98 1.20 -9.36
N ALA A 167 4.82 1.82 -10.20
CA ALA A 167 4.73 1.72 -11.65
C ALA A 167 5.06 0.31 -12.18
N HIS A 168 5.72 -0.51 -11.35
CA HIS A 168 6.01 -1.91 -11.66
C HIS A 168 4.90 -2.89 -11.29
N ILE A 169 3.84 -2.44 -10.60
CA ILE A 169 2.64 -3.24 -10.36
C ILE A 169 1.77 -3.17 -11.61
N VAL A 170 1.25 -4.31 -12.04
CA VAL A 170 0.31 -4.40 -13.16
C VAL A 170 -1.03 -5.00 -12.73
N VAL A 171 -2.10 -4.65 -13.44
CA VAL A 171 -3.42 -5.27 -13.23
C VAL A 171 -3.31 -6.77 -13.44
N GLY A 172 -3.87 -7.54 -12.52
CA GLY A 172 -3.78 -9.01 -12.49
C GLY A 172 -2.61 -9.56 -11.66
N ASP A 173 -1.63 -8.73 -11.25
CA ASP A 173 -0.61 -9.17 -10.31
C ASP A 173 -1.24 -9.67 -9.01
N PHE A 174 -0.65 -10.71 -8.44
CA PHE A 174 -1.04 -11.22 -7.12
C PHE A 174 -0.15 -10.60 -6.05
N ILE A 175 -0.74 -9.84 -5.14
CA ILE A 175 -0.07 -9.24 -4.00
C ILE A 175 -0.22 -10.20 -2.82
N THR A 176 0.91 -10.71 -2.32
CA THR A 176 0.93 -11.65 -1.19
C THR A 176 0.75 -10.94 0.14
N LYS A 177 1.13 -9.66 0.22
CA LYS A 177 1.03 -8.86 1.44
C LYS A 177 0.91 -7.37 1.13
N VAL A 178 -0.12 -6.72 1.65
CA VAL A 178 -0.18 -5.26 1.83
C VAL A 178 -0.32 -5.01 3.32
N ALA A 179 0.66 -4.38 3.95
CA ALA A 179 0.59 -3.98 5.36
C ALA A 179 0.45 -2.46 5.48
N GLY A 180 -0.42 -2.00 6.37
CA GLY A 180 -0.58 -0.58 6.66
C GLY A 180 -1.82 -0.23 7.49
N ASP A 181 -2.05 1.07 7.63
CA ASP A 181 -3.20 1.61 8.36
C ASP A 181 -4.46 1.56 7.50
N TYR A 182 -5.37 0.64 7.84
CA TYR A 182 -6.64 0.44 7.17
C TYR A 182 -7.77 1.22 7.83
N ASN A 183 -8.37 2.13 7.07
CA ASN A 183 -9.61 2.82 7.41
C ASN A 183 -10.81 1.95 7.02
N ILE A 184 -11.53 1.47 8.04
CA ILE A 184 -12.67 0.56 7.89
C ILE A 184 -13.83 1.24 7.15
N THR A 185 -14.05 2.54 7.42
CA THR A 185 -15.16 3.31 6.84
C THR A 185 -14.98 3.51 5.34
N THR A 186 -13.77 3.89 4.91
CA THR A 186 -13.50 4.17 3.49
C THR A 186 -13.00 2.94 2.72
N LYS A 187 -12.76 1.82 3.41
CA LYS A 187 -12.09 0.63 2.88
C LYS A 187 -10.75 0.95 2.19
N THR A 188 -9.99 1.86 2.80
CA THR A 188 -8.72 2.35 2.26
C THR A 188 -7.58 1.96 3.20
N VAL A 189 -6.49 1.41 2.68
CA VAL A 189 -5.26 1.17 3.42
C VAL A 189 -4.17 2.12 2.94
N VAL A 190 -3.58 2.87 3.87
CA VAL A 190 -2.34 3.62 3.61
C VAL A 190 -1.19 2.65 3.85
N ALA A 191 -0.51 2.24 2.77
CA ALA A 191 0.41 1.11 2.82
C ALA A 191 1.81 1.50 3.33
N ASP A 192 2.33 0.74 4.28
CA ASP A 192 3.74 0.77 4.69
C ASP A 192 4.59 -0.12 3.79
N SER A 193 4.04 -1.28 3.40
CA SER A 193 4.72 -2.21 2.49
C SER A 193 3.75 -3.01 1.62
N VAL A 194 4.19 -3.29 0.40
CA VAL A 194 3.49 -4.08 -0.60
C VAL A 194 4.44 -5.15 -1.14
N ILE A 195 4.11 -6.43 -0.96
CA ILE A 195 4.89 -7.56 -1.45
C ILE A 195 4.12 -8.25 -2.57
N THR A 196 4.71 -8.24 -3.76
CA THR A 196 4.16 -8.90 -4.94
C THR A 196 4.66 -10.34 -5.01
N TYR A 197 3.78 -11.27 -5.40
CA TYR A 197 4.15 -12.65 -5.62
C TYR A 197 5.22 -12.76 -6.70
N VAL A 198 6.19 -13.64 -6.47
CA VAL A 198 7.12 -14.10 -7.49
C VAL A 198 7.21 -15.60 -7.38
N ASP A 199 7.11 -16.29 -8.51
CA ASP A 199 7.37 -17.73 -8.56
C ASP A 199 8.87 -17.98 -8.26
N PRO A 200 9.21 -18.70 -7.18
CA PRO A 200 10.60 -19.00 -6.85
C PRO A 200 11.34 -19.79 -7.95
N ASN A 201 10.62 -20.51 -8.80
CA ASN A 201 11.21 -21.25 -9.92
C ASN A 201 11.53 -20.35 -11.11
N TYR A 202 11.06 -19.09 -11.12
CA TYR A 202 11.35 -18.16 -12.20
C TYR A 202 12.85 -17.86 -12.31
N TYR A 203 13.54 -17.72 -11.17
CA TYR A 203 14.96 -17.36 -11.07
C TYR A 203 15.92 -18.56 -11.00
N LYS A 204 15.40 -19.79 -10.81
CA LYS A 204 16.26 -20.98 -10.79
C LYS A 204 16.92 -21.21 -12.15
N PRO A 205 18.14 -21.78 -12.18
CA PRO A 205 18.78 -22.18 -13.42
C PRO A 205 17.88 -23.05 -14.30
N LYS A 206 17.74 -22.68 -15.57
CA LYS A 206 16.95 -23.44 -16.55
C LYS A 206 17.47 -23.26 -17.97
N ASN A 207 16.94 -24.07 -18.88
CA ASN A 207 17.24 -23.94 -20.29
C ASN A 207 16.41 -22.82 -20.92
N PHE A 208 17.06 -21.99 -21.72
CA PHE A 208 16.43 -21.00 -22.58
C PHE A 208 16.89 -21.21 -24.01
N GLN A 209 16.07 -20.82 -24.97
CA GLN A 209 16.42 -20.84 -26.37
C GLN A 209 15.98 -19.52 -27.00
N GLY A 210 16.82 -18.95 -27.85
CA GLY A 210 16.54 -17.66 -28.46
C GLY A 210 17.45 -17.36 -29.63
N ILE A 211 17.30 -16.15 -30.16
CA ILE A 211 18.04 -15.65 -31.32
C ILE A 211 19.11 -14.69 -30.84
N LEU A 212 20.36 -14.91 -31.25
CA LEU A 212 21.47 -14.02 -30.91
C LEU A 212 21.34 -12.67 -31.64
N LYS A 213 21.34 -11.56 -30.88
CA LYS A 213 21.13 -10.20 -31.42
C LYS A 213 22.35 -9.29 -31.28
N GLU A 214 23.19 -9.53 -30.29
CA GLU A 214 24.39 -8.71 -30.06
C GLU A 214 25.46 -9.56 -29.39
N ILE A 215 26.73 -9.31 -29.71
CA ILE A 215 27.89 -9.93 -29.06
C ILE A 215 28.83 -8.82 -28.60
N ASN A 216 29.12 -8.78 -27.30
CA ASN A 216 30.07 -7.86 -26.69
C ASN A 216 31.23 -8.64 -26.04
N LEU A 217 32.37 -8.65 -26.74
CA LEU A 217 33.59 -9.35 -26.34
C LEU A 217 34.59 -8.45 -25.58
N ILE A 218 34.26 -7.17 -25.40
CA ILE A 218 35.23 -6.15 -24.97
C ILE A 218 35.23 -6.01 -23.45
N SER A 219 34.12 -6.34 -22.78
CA SER A 219 34.01 -6.32 -21.31
C SER A 219 34.30 -7.70 -20.72
N VAL A 220 34.98 -7.76 -19.57
CA VAL A 220 35.01 -8.94 -18.69
C VAL A 220 34.09 -8.64 -17.50
N PRO A 221 33.06 -9.49 -17.23
CA PRO A 221 32.64 -10.65 -18.01
C PRO A 221 32.06 -10.28 -19.38
N MET A 222 32.28 -11.17 -20.36
CA MET A 222 31.72 -11.02 -21.71
C MET A 222 30.19 -11.07 -21.64
N SER A 223 29.52 -10.48 -22.63
CA SER A 223 28.07 -10.56 -22.70
C SER A 223 27.54 -10.65 -24.11
N VAL A 224 26.38 -11.28 -24.25
CA VAL A 224 25.62 -11.32 -25.50
C VAL A 224 24.19 -10.88 -25.23
N LYS A 225 23.50 -10.34 -26.23
CA LYS A 225 22.04 -10.13 -26.13
C LYS A 225 21.31 -11.19 -26.94
N VAL A 226 20.35 -11.85 -26.31
CA VAL A 226 19.57 -12.94 -26.92
C VAL A 226 18.09 -12.60 -26.82
N SER A 227 17.37 -12.69 -27.93
CA SER A 227 15.91 -12.56 -27.95
C SER A 227 15.26 -13.90 -27.62
N ILE A 228 14.59 -13.99 -26.48
CA ILE A 228 13.87 -15.18 -25.98
C ILE A 228 12.39 -14.78 -25.87
N ASP A 229 11.52 -15.47 -26.59
CA ASP A 229 10.08 -15.19 -26.65
C ASP A 229 9.76 -13.70 -26.94
N GLY A 230 10.54 -13.09 -27.85
CA GLY A 230 10.41 -11.69 -28.25
C GLY A 230 10.97 -10.67 -27.24
N LYS A 231 11.46 -11.12 -26.08
CA LYS A 231 12.13 -10.25 -25.09
C LYS A 231 13.63 -10.33 -25.22
N LEU A 232 14.31 -9.19 -25.13
CA LEU A 232 15.76 -9.12 -25.22
C LEU A 232 16.36 -9.34 -23.82
N PHE A 233 17.18 -10.37 -23.67
CA PHE A 233 17.92 -10.65 -22.45
C PHE A 233 19.40 -10.33 -22.64
N MET A 234 20.03 -9.73 -21.64
CA MET A 234 21.49 -9.64 -21.56
C MET A 234 22.01 -10.90 -20.88
N VAL A 235 22.80 -11.69 -21.59
CA VAL A 235 23.39 -12.92 -21.08
C VAL A 235 24.84 -12.62 -20.70
N LYS A 236 25.15 -12.72 -19.41
CA LYS A 236 26.50 -12.59 -18.87
C LYS A 236 27.21 -13.93 -18.94
N LEU A 237 28.42 -13.92 -19.52
CA LEU A 237 29.27 -15.09 -19.69
C LEU A 237 30.48 -14.93 -18.76
N ALA A 238 30.51 -15.71 -17.68
CA ALA A 238 31.65 -15.77 -16.77
C ALA A 238 32.83 -16.50 -17.44
N ASN A 239 34.02 -16.39 -16.85
CA ASN A 239 35.23 -17.04 -17.38
C ASN A 239 35.12 -18.57 -17.46
N ASN A 240 34.25 -19.17 -16.64
CA ASN A 240 33.97 -20.60 -16.61
C ASN A 240 32.72 -21.01 -17.43
N THR A 241 32.08 -20.10 -18.16
CA THR A 241 30.93 -20.43 -19.00
C THR A 241 31.35 -21.34 -20.15
N SER A 242 30.66 -22.47 -20.30
CA SER A 242 30.91 -23.43 -21.39
C SER A 242 30.30 -22.94 -22.70
N ILE A 243 31.14 -22.66 -23.70
CA ILE A 243 30.70 -22.22 -25.04
C ILE A 243 30.79 -23.39 -26.01
N LEU A 244 29.65 -23.85 -26.52
CA LEU A 244 29.52 -25.10 -27.26
C LEU A 244 28.86 -24.90 -28.63
N ASN A 245 29.13 -25.80 -29.58
CA ASN A 245 28.37 -25.91 -30.84
C ASN A 245 27.23 -26.93 -30.75
N LYS A 246 26.57 -27.22 -31.87
CA LYS A 246 25.50 -28.21 -31.95
C LYS A 246 25.97 -29.62 -31.59
N ALA A 247 27.22 -29.98 -31.84
CA ALA A 247 27.79 -31.26 -31.42
C ALA A 247 28.18 -31.33 -29.93
N ARG A 248 27.93 -30.27 -29.15
CA ARG A 248 28.38 -30.11 -27.74
C ARG A 248 29.91 -30.10 -27.60
N LEU A 249 30.62 -29.71 -28.65
CA LEU A 249 32.07 -29.51 -28.61
C LEU A 249 32.40 -28.06 -28.23
N PRO A 250 33.46 -27.81 -27.45
CA PRO A 250 33.92 -26.47 -27.13
C PRO A 250 34.28 -25.67 -28.38
N VAL A 251 33.81 -24.42 -28.46
CA VAL A 251 34.13 -23.49 -29.55
C VAL A 251 34.36 -22.07 -29.02
N SER A 252 35.08 -21.25 -29.78
CA SER A 252 35.22 -19.82 -29.48
C SER A 252 33.92 -19.08 -29.79
N LEU A 253 33.56 -18.09 -28.96
CA LEU A 253 32.41 -17.22 -29.17
C LEU A 253 32.47 -16.45 -30.51
N GLY A 254 33.68 -16.21 -31.03
CA GLY A 254 33.86 -15.57 -32.35
C GLY A 254 33.37 -16.40 -33.54
N ARG A 255 32.94 -17.65 -33.33
CA ARG A 255 32.28 -18.49 -34.35
C ARG A 255 30.77 -18.27 -34.44
N PHE A 256 30.17 -17.58 -33.46
CA PHE A 256 28.74 -17.30 -33.45
C PHE A 256 28.45 -16.10 -34.34
N VAL A 257 27.36 -16.17 -35.10
CA VAL A 257 26.90 -15.11 -35.99
C VAL A 257 25.59 -14.55 -35.44
N LEU A 258 25.34 -13.25 -35.67
CA LEU A 258 24.04 -12.66 -35.35
C LEU A 258 22.94 -13.44 -36.08
N GLU A 259 21.76 -13.51 -35.46
CA GLU A 259 20.61 -14.32 -35.86
C GLU A 259 20.76 -15.84 -35.67
N ASP A 260 21.90 -16.34 -35.20
CA ASP A 260 22.01 -17.74 -34.80
C ASP A 260 21.02 -18.09 -33.69
N VAL A 261 20.40 -19.27 -33.80
CA VAL A 261 19.65 -19.89 -32.71
C VAL A 261 20.61 -20.44 -31.68
N VAL A 262 20.53 -19.90 -30.47
CA VAL A 262 21.33 -20.31 -29.33
C VAL A 262 20.45 -20.91 -28.24
N ARG A 263 20.98 -21.91 -27.54
CA ARG A 263 20.41 -22.44 -26.30
C ARG A 263 21.38 -22.18 -25.17
N LEU A 264 20.86 -21.71 -24.06
CA LEU A 264 21.64 -21.40 -22.88
C LEU A 264 21.06 -22.05 -21.64
N TYR A 265 21.91 -22.34 -20.67
CA TYR A 265 21.53 -22.80 -19.33
C TYR A 265 22.10 -21.83 -18.31
N GLY A 266 21.25 -21.30 -17.44
CA GLY A 266 21.64 -20.28 -16.46
C GLY A 266 20.47 -19.77 -15.64
N ALA A 267 20.74 -18.88 -14.68
CA ALA A 267 19.75 -18.26 -13.81
C ALA A 267 19.44 -16.82 -14.25
N ILE A 268 18.18 -16.41 -14.13
CA ILE A 268 17.80 -14.99 -14.30
C ILE A 268 18.13 -14.25 -13.00
N ARG A 269 18.79 -13.09 -13.08
CA ARG A 269 19.02 -12.25 -11.91
C ARG A 269 17.74 -11.58 -11.44
N GLU A 270 17.59 -11.46 -10.12
CA GLU A 270 16.50 -10.69 -9.50
C GLU A 270 16.79 -9.19 -9.57
N ILE A 271 16.81 -8.61 -10.77
CA ILE A 271 16.97 -7.16 -11.03
C ILE A 271 16.05 -6.71 -12.17
N ASP A 272 15.88 -5.39 -12.36
CA ASP A 272 14.95 -4.78 -13.32
C ASP A 272 15.25 -5.18 -14.77
N GLU A 273 16.53 -5.27 -15.09
CA GLU A 273 16.97 -5.69 -16.41
C GLU A 273 16.92 -7.22 -16.53
N PRO A 274 16.42 -7.78 -17.64
CA PRO A 274 16.40 -9.21 -17.89
C PRO A 274 17.81 -9.74 -18.15
N ILE A 275 18.59 -9.95 -17.08
CA ILE A 275 19.95 -10.50 -17.12
C ILE A 275 19.92 -12.00 -16.82
N ILE A 276 20.63 -12.79 -17.64
CA ILE A 276 20.87 -14.21 -17.39
C ILE A 276 22.35 -14.43 -17.11
N ASP A 277 22.68 -15.02 -15.97
CA ASP A 277 24.01 -15.56 -15.71
C ASP A 277 24.10 -16.96 -16.32
N ALA A 278 24.73 -17.08 -17.49
CA ALA A 278 24.80 -18.35 -18.20
C ALA A 278 26.02 -19.18 -17.78
N GLU A 279 25.74 -20.44 -17.44
CA GLU A 279 26.76 -21.47 -17.21
C GLU A 279 27.12 -22.17 -18.53
N ILE A 280 26.16 -22.27 -19.45
CA ILE A 280 26.35 -22.88 -20.78
C ILE A 280 25.72 -21.98 -21.84
N LEU A 281 26.45 -21.70 -22.91
CA LEU A 281 25.95 -21.10 -24.15
C LEU A 281 26.27 -22.03 -25.32
N ARG A 282 25.22 -22.53 -25.99
CA ARG A 282 25.34 -23.46 -27.10
C ARG A 282 24.74 -22.88 -28.36
N ASN A 283 25.51 -22.81 -29.44
CA ASN A 283 24.98 -22.56 -30.77
C ASN A 283 24.30 -23.82 -31.31
N ILE A 284 23.05 -23.73 -31.76
CA ILE A 284 22.33 -24.84 -32.39
C ILE A 284 22.40 -24.76 -33.93
N SER A 285 22.78 -23.60 -34.46
CA SER A 285 22.88 -23.32 -35.89
C SER A 285 24.23 -23.75 -36.47
N LEU A 286 25.28 -23.73 -35.64
CA LEU A 286 26.65 -24.17 -35.93
C LEU A 286 26.88 -25.64 -35.54
#